data_AF-A0A1G7KGC7-F1
#
_entry.id   AF-A0A1G7KGC7-F1
#
_cell.length_a   1.000
_cell.length_b   1.000
_cell.length_c   1.000
_cell.angle_alpha   90.00
_cell.angle_beta   90.00
_cell.angle_gamma   90.00
#
_symmetry.space_group_name_H-M   'P 1'
#
loop_
_entity.id
_entity.type
_entity.pdbx_description
1 polymer ?
#
loop_
_entity_poly.entity_id
_entity_poly.type
_entity_poly.pdbx_seq_one_letter_code
_entity_poly.pdbx_strand_id
1 'polypeptide(L)'
;MPVFALLLLGFFAEVAVMITVGNAIGGLWTIALLLLGTLVGLSLVRRQGAQTMAAFRESVFQRREPHQEMADGVLIAAAGLLITVPGFISDVVALFLLFPPTRRLVSRRIARKAEATALRHQHERRFGAGQVVEGEVVDVDEPVVVIDRRELT
;
A
#
# COMPACT_ATOMS: atom_id res chain seq x y z
N MET A 1 -9.30 -7.93 -18.41
CA MET A 1 -10.67 -8.48 -18.53
C MET A 1 -11.31 -9.02 -17.25
N PRO A 2 -10.61 -9.64 -16.26
CA PRO A 2 -11.31 -10.20 -15.09
C PRO A 2 -11.84 -9.15 -14.10
N VAL A 3 -11.17 -7.99 -14.01
CA VAL A 3 -11.58 -6.90 -13.09
C VAL A 3 -12.96 -6.34 -13.46
N PHE A 4 -13.23 -6.16 -14.76
CA PHE A 4 -14.53 -5.67 -15.22
C PHE A 4 -15.67 -6.63 -14.84
N ALA A 5 -15.46 -7.93 -14.99
CA ALA A 5 -16.43 -8.95 -14.59
C ALA A 5 -16.74 -8.93 -13.09
N LEU A 6 -15.71 -8.75 -12.24
CA LEU A 6 -15.87 -8.61 -10.79
C LEU A 6 -16.67 -7.35 -10.42
N LEU A 7 -16.37 -6.22 -11.04
CA LEU A 7 -17.11 -4.97 -10.80
C LEU A 7 -18.59 -5.11 -11.19
N LEU A 8 -18.84 -5.73 -12.33
CA LEU A 8 -20.20 -5.95 -12.85
C LEU A 8 -20.97 -6.91 -11.94
N LEU A 9 -20.35 -8.02 -11.52
CA LEU A 9 -20.93 -8.94 -10.54
C LEU A 9 -21.26 -8.24 -9.21
N GLY A 10 -20.33 -7.42 -8.70
CA GLY A 10 -20.55 -6.63 -7.49
C GLY A 10 -21.74 -5.68 -7.61
N PHE A 11 -21.86 -4.97 -8.74
CA PHE A 11 -22.99 -4.07 -8.98
C PHE A 11 -24.34 -4.80 -8.97
N PHE A 12 -24.44 -5.95 -9.64
CA PHE A 12 -25.67 -6.75 -9.63
C PHE A 12 -25.99 -7.32 -8.25
N ALA A 13 -24.96 -7.73 -7.49
CA ALA A 13 -25.13 -8.16 -6.11
C ALA A 13 -25.70 -7.03 -5.24
N GLU A 14 -25.23 -5.80 -5.42
CA GLU A 14 -25.71 -4.63 -4.69
C GLU A 14 -27.21 -4.38 -4.91
N VAL A 15 -27.62 -4.40 -6.18
CA VAL A 15 -29.02 -4.21 -6.57
C VAL A 15 -29.89 -5.32 -6.00
N ALA A 16 -29.43 -6.58 -6.06
CA ALA A 16 -30.16 -7.71 -5.48
C ALA A 16 -30.35 -7.57 -3.96
N VAL A 17 -29.32 -7.17 -3.23
CA VAL A 17 -29.42 -6.92 -1.78
C VAL A 17 -30.35 -5.74 -1.50
N MET A 18 -30.25 -4.65 -2.25
CA MET A 18 -31.09 -3.48 -2.05
C MET A 18 -32.58 -3.77 -2.30
N ILE A 19 -32.91 -4.57 -3.32
CA ILE A 19 -34.27 -5.04 -3.55
C ILE A 19 -34.74 -5.92 -2.39
N THR A 20 -33.90 -6.84 -1.91
CA THR A 20 -34.23 -7.76 -0.81
C THR A 20 -34.52 -7.00 0.48
N VAL A 21 -33.66 -6.04 0.83
CA VAL A 21 -33.83 -5.17 2.00
C VAL A 21 -35.04 -4.26 1.81
N GLY A 22 -35.19 -3.67 0.62
CA GLY A 22 -36.36 -2.85 0.25
C GLY A 22 -37.69 -3.56 0.46
N ASN A 23 -37.75 -4.85 0.12
CA ASN A 23 -38.94 -5.68 0.35
C ASN A 23 -39.14 -6.06 1.82
N ALA A 24 -38.06 -6.16 2.60
CA ALA A 24 -38.13 -6.57 4.01
C ALA A 24 -38.53 -5.42 4.95
N ILE A 25 -37.99 -4.21 4.75
CA ILE A 25 -38.17 -3.06 5.67
C ILE A 25 -38.84 -1.85 5.00
N GLY A 26 -39.03 -1.87 3.68
CA GLY A 26 -39.61 -0.77 2.90
C GLY A 26 -38.56 0.13 2.23
N GLY A 27 -38.94 0.72 1.10
CA GLY A 27 -38.04 1.55 0.28
C GLY A 27 -37.51 2.79 0.99
N LEU A 28 -38.35 3.52 1.74
CA LEU A 28 -37.93 4.73 2.46
C LEU A 28 -36.88 4.42 3.54
N TRP A 29 -37.07 3.35 4.31
CA TRP A 29 -36.11 2.92 5.32
C TRP A 29 -34.79 2.45 4.70
N THR A 30 -34.87 1.77 3.55
CA THR A 30 -33.69 1.33 2.79
C THR A 30 -32.86 2.53 2.33
N ILE A 31 -33.50 3.56 1.77
CA ILE A 31 -32.84 4.81 1.37
C ILE A 31 -32.22 5.51 2.59
N ALA A 32 -32.95 5.58 3.71
CA ALA A 32 -32.44 6.19 4.94
C ALA A 32 -31.19 5.47 5.47
N LEU A 33 -31.16 4.14 5.43
CA LEU A 33 -29.99 3.34 5.83
C LEU A 33 -28.79 3.59 4.93
N LEU A 34 -28.98 3.62 3.61
CA LEU A 34 -27.91 3.91 2.65
C LEU A 34 -27.34 5.31 2.86
N LEU A 35 -28.22 6.30 3.06
CA LEU A 35 -27.81 7.67 3.35
C LEU A 35 -26.99 7.75 4.65
N LEU A 36 -27.46 7.07 5.70
CA LEU A 36 -26.79 7.00 6.99
C LEU A 36 -25.41 6.32 6.88
N GLY A 37 -25.34 5.17 6.20
CA GLY A 37 -24.11 4.44 5.94
C GLY A 37 -23.07 5.28 5.21
N THR A 38 -23.50 5.95 4.14
CA THR A 38 -22.66 6.86 3.35
C THR A 38 -22.16 8.03 4.19
N LEU A 39 -23.01 8.67 4.99
CA LEU A 39 -22.62 9.79 5.85
C LEU A 39 -21.61 9.35 6.92
N VAL A 40 -21.84 8.20 7.55
CA VAL A 40 -20.93 7.61 8.53
C VAL A 40 -19.60 7.31 7.86
N GLY A 41 -19.60 6.56 6.75
CA GLY A 41 -18.40 6.20 6.00
C GLY A 41 -17.60 7.43 5.56
N LEU A 42 -18.26 8.44 4.99
CA LEU A 42 -17.61 9.67 4.52
C LEU A 42 -17.00 10.48 5.66
N SER A 43 -17.70 10.59 6.79
CA SER A 43 -17.17 11.23 8.01
C SER A 43 -15.89 10.53 8.50
N LEU A 44 -15.92 9.20 8.46
CA LEU A 44 -14.82 8.34 8.85
C LEU A 44 -13.62 8.49 7.89
N VAL A 45 -13.84 8.50 6.57
CA VAL A 45 -12.81 8.76 5.53
C VAL A 45 -12.18 10.13 5.73
N ARG A 46 -12.99 11.17 5.96
CA ARG A 46 -12.48 12.53 6.23
C ARG A 46 -11.58 12.59 7.45
N ARG A 47 -12.03 12.00 8.56
CA ARG A 47 -11.28 12.00 9.83
C ARG A 47 -9.97 11.23 9.71
N GLN A 48 -10.04 10.00 9.20
CA GLN A 48 -8.87 9.13 9.11
C GLN A 48 -7.90 9.56 8.01
N GLY A 49 -8.41 10.02 6.86
CA GLY A 49 -7.60 10.53 5.76
C GLY A 49 -6.79 11.75 6.16
N ALA A 50 -7.38 12.68 6.92
CA ALA A 50 -6.65 13.84 7.44
C ALA A 50 -5.53 13.42 8.42
N GLN A 51 -5.80 12.49 9.33
CA GLN A 51 -4.81 11.96 10.28
C GLN A 51 -3.65 11.25 9.55
N THR A 52 -3.94 10.38 8.59
CA THR A 52 -2.93 9.66 7.82
C THR A 52 -2.11 10.59 6.95
N MET A 53 -2.72 11.61 6.33
CA MET A 53 -2.00 12.62 5.56
C MET A 53 -1.06 13.45 6.45
N ALA A 54 -1.48 13.80 7.66
CA ALA A 54 -0.63 14.49 8.63
C ALA A 54 0.56 13.62 9.06
N ALA A 55 0.32 12.35 9.39
CA ALA A 55 1.38 11.40 9.74
C ALA A 55 2.37 11.16 8.58
N PHE A 56 1.85 11.05 7.36
CA PHE A 56 2.67 10.93 6.16
C PHE A 56 3.60 12.14 5.99
N ARG A 57 3.05 13.36 6.07
CA ARG A 57 3.87 14.59 5.99
C ARG A 57 4.95 14.60 7.06
N GLU A 58 4.62 14.26 8.30
CA GLU A 58 5.56 14.20 9.41
C GLU A 58 6.70 13.21 9.14
N SER A 59 6.38 12.00 8.69
CA SER A 59 7.38 10.97 8.37
C SER A 59 8.36 11.41 7.26
N VAL A 60 7.86 12.11 6.24
CA VAL A 60 8.67 12.68 5.16
C VAL A 60 9.59 13.79 5.69
N PHE A 61 9.08 14.70 6.53
CA PHE A 61 9.90 15.75 7.15
C PHE A 61 11.00 15.18 8.04
N GLN A 62 10.72 14.10 8.76
CA GLN A 62 11.69 13.40 9.61
C GLN A 62 12.68 12.51 8.83
N ARG A 63 12.62 12.49 7.49
CA ARG A 63 13.40 11.57 6.61
C ARG A 63 13.25 10.09 7.00
N ARG A 64 12.07 9.72 7.51
CA ARG A 64 11.71 8.32 7.78
C ARG A 64 10.99 7.74 6.57
N GLU A 65 11.18 6.46 6.36
CA GLU A 65 10.56 5.70 5.27
C GLU A 65 9.07 5.43 5.54
N PRO A 66 8.11 6.08 4.85
CA PRO A 66 6.70 6.17 5.24
C PRO A 66 5.84 4.99 4.73
N HIS A 67 6.37 3.77 4.78
CA HIS A 67 5.73 2.59 4.15
C HIS A 67 4.35 2.29 4.75
N GLN A 68 4.20 2.48 6.06
CA GLN A 68 2.96 2.17 6.76
C GLN A 68 1.89 3.23 6.49
N GLU A 69 2.27 4.51 6.47
CA GLU A 69 1.40 5.65 6.18
C GLU A 69 0.89 5.60 4.74
N MET A 70 1.76 5.20 3.78
CA MET A 70 1.35 4.97 2.40
C MET A 70 0.31 3.85 2.28
N ALA A 71 0.54 2.71 2.93
CA ALA A 71 -0.41 1.59 2.91
C ALA A 71 -1.76 1.98 3.54
N ASP A 72 -1.73 2.66 4.68
CA ASP A 72 -2.93 3.19 5.33
C ASP A 72 -3.67 4.20 4.42
N GLY A 73 -2.94 5.08 3.75
CA GLY A 73 -3.50 6.07 2.82
C GLY A 73 -4.21 5.42 1.62
N VAL A 74 -3.61 4.39 1.03
CA VAL A 74 -4.21 3.62 -0.07
C VAL A 74 -5.49 2.91 0.38
N LEU A 75 -5.48 2.30 1.56
CA LEU A 75 -6.67 1.64 2.11
C LEU A 75 -7.81 2.63 2.38
N ILE A 76 -7.51 3.80 2.93
CA ILE A 76 -8.51 4.85 3.18
C ILE A 76 -9.07 5.40 1.85
N ALA A 77 -8.21 5.60 0.84
CA ALA A 77 -8.63 6.05 -0.49
C ALA A 77 -9.53 5.01 -1.19
N ALA A 78 -9.15 3.73 -1.12
CA ALA A 78 -9.95 2.63 -1.67
C ALA A 78 -11.33 2.54 -1.00
N ALA A 79 -11.39 2.70 0.32
CA ALA A 79 -12.66 2.73 1.03
C ALA A 79 -13.51 3.95 0.67
N GLY A 80 -12.90 5.13 0.49
CA GLY A 80 -13.61 6.33 0.02
C GLY A 80 -14.18 6.16 -1.38
N LEU A 81 -13.45 5.51 -2.28
CA LEU A 81 -13.96 5.15 -3.61
C LEU A 81 -15.15 4.18 -3.49
N LEU A 82 -15.07 3.21 -2.59
CA LEU A 82 -16.15 2.24 -2.38
C LEU A 82 -17.42 2.89 -1.80
N ILE A 83 -17.28 3.87 -0.89
CA ILE A 83 -18.38 4.68 -0.34
C ILE A 83 -19.05 5.57 -1.39
N THR A 84 -18.37 5.89 -2.49
CA THR A 84 -18.94 6.74 -3.55
C THR A 84 -20.15 6.09 -4.22
N VAL A 85 -20.18 4.76 -4.26
CA VAL A 85 -21.32 3.98 -4.72
C VAL A 85 -22.11 3.54 -3.49
N PRO A 86 -23.20 4.25 -3.11
CA PRO A 86 -23.98 3.88 -1.94
C PRO A 86 -24.58 2.49 -2.14
N GLY A 87 -24.25 1.56 -1.24
CA GLY A 87 -24.69 0.18 -1.33
C GLY A 87 -24.42 -0.60 -0.04
N PHE A 88 -25.20 -1.64 0.23
CA PHE A 88 -25.10 -2.41 1.47
C PHE A 88 -23.80 -3.20 1.61
N ILE A 89 -23.38 -3.92 0.56
CA ILE A 89 -22.15 -4.72 0.60
C ILE A 89 -20.95 -3.79 0.57
N SER A 90 -21.01 -2.77 -0.29
CA SER A 90 -19.95 -1.78 -0.45
C SER A 90 -19.73 -0.99 0.84
N ASP A 91 -20.80 -0.61 1.55
CA ASP A 91 -20.72 0.05 2.86
C ASP A 91 -20.08 -0.87 3.91
N VAL A 92 -20.48 -2.14 3.97
CA VAL A 92 -19.87 -3.11 4.91
C VAL A 92 -18.38 -3.28 4.63
N VAL A 93 -18.00 -3.45 3.36
CA VAL A 93 -16.59 -3.61 2.97
C VAL A 93 -15.80 -2.33 3.26
N ALA A 94 -16.36 -1.16 2.96
CA ALA A 94 -15.71 0.12 3.22
C ALA A 94 -15.51 0.38 4.71
N LEU A 95 -16.53 0.13 5.53
CA LEU A 95 -16.45 0.23 6.99
C LEU A 95 -15.45 -0.77 7.56
N PHE A 96 -15.41 -1.99 7.03
CA PHE A 96 -14.43 -3.00 7.44
C PHE A 96 -12.99 -2.57 7.12
N LEU A 97 -12.79 -1.92 5.97
CA LEU A 97 -11.49 -1.38 5.56
C LEU A 97 -11.08 -0.16 6.40
N LEU A 98 -12.06 0.65 6.84
CA LEU A 98 -11.82 1.79 7.72
C LEU A 98 -11.68 1.44 9.20
N PHE A 99 -12.10 0.26 9.61
CA PHE A 99 -12.07 -0.12 11.01
C PHE A 99 -10.59 -0.19 11.49
N PRO A 100 -10.19 0.54 12.54
CA PRO A 100 -8.78 0.69 12.92
C PRO A 100 -8.01 -0.61 13.20
N PRO A 101 -8.57 -1.65 13.86
CA PRO A 101 -7.82 -2.87 14.13
C PRO A 101 -7.60 -3.73 12.88
N THR A 102 -8.57 -3.80 11.96
CA THR A 102 -8.42 -4.50 10.68
C THR A 102 -7.42 -3.78 9.78
N ARG A 103 -7.48 -2.45 9.71
CA ARG A 103 -6.50 -1.65 8.94
C ARG A 103 -5.07 -1.90 9.42
N ARG A 104 -4.81 -1.80 10.73
CA ARG A 104 -3.47 -2.03 11.29
C ARG A 104 -2.92 -3.42 10.99
N LEU A 105 -3.77 -4.45 10.97
CA LEU A 105 -3.35 -5.82 10.65
C LEU A 105 -2.96 -5.96 9.18
N VAL A 106 -3.78 -5.41 8.29
CA VAL A 106 -3.58 -5.46 6.84
C VAL A 106 -2.40 -4.60 6.42
N SER A 107 -2.31 -3.35 6.90
CA SER A 107 -1.22 -2.45 6.54
C SER A 107 0.13 -2.94 7.04
N ARG A 108 0.22 -3.53 8.23
CA ARG A 108 1.44 -4.20 8.70
C ARG A 108 1.89 -5.34 7.78
N ARG A 109 0.95 -6.11 7.22
CA ARG A 109 1.28 -7.20 6.27
C ARG A 109 1.75 -6.64 4.93
N ILE A 110 1.10 -5.59 4.43
CA ILE A 110 1.47 -4.94 3.17
C ILE A 110 2.84 -4.27 3.31
N ALA A 111 3.07 -3.50 4.38
CA ALA A 111 4.33 -2.81 4.64
C ALA A 111 5.51 -3.79 4.73
N ARG A 112 5.37 -4.90 5.47
CA ARG A 112 6.43 -5.94 5.54
C ARG A 112 6.76 -6.54 4.17
N LYS A 113 5.75 -6.75 3.32
CA LYS A 113 5.97 -7.26 1.95
C LYS A 113 6.66 -6.21 1.08
N ALA A 114 6.29 -4.93 1.22
CA ALA A 114 6.92 -3.83 0.51
C ALA A 114 8.39 -3.67 0.92
N GLU A 115 8.69 -3.68 2.22
CA GLU A 115 10.06 -3.68 2.75
C GLU A 115 10.88 -4.87 2.22
N ALA A 116 10.33 -6.08 2.28
CA ALA A 116 11.00 -7.28 1.76
C ALA A 116 11.27 -7.21 0.25
N THR A 117 10.39 -6.56 -0.52
CA THR A 117 10.54 -6.37 -1.97
C THR A 117 11.56 -5.27 -2.27
N ALA A 118 11.54 -4.17 -1.52
CA ALA A 118 12.49 -3.07 -1.64
C ALA A 118 13.93 -3.52 -1.34
N LEU A 119 14.12 -4.34 -0.30
CA LEU A 119 15.42 -4.94 0.02
C LEU A 119 15.94 -5.85 -1.12
N ARG A 120 15.05 -6.62 -1.77
CA ARG A 120 15.41 -7.45 -2.94
C ARG A 120 15.83 -6.60 -4.14
N HIS A 121 15.07 -5.55 -4.45
CA HIS A 121 15.40 -4.62 -5.54
C HIS A 121 16.70 -3.84 -5.27
N GLN A 122 17.00 -3.52 -4.02
CA GLN A 122 18.26 -2.88 -3.65
C GLN A 122 19.46 -3.83 -3.80
N HIS A 123 19.27 -5.13 -3.51
CA HIS A 123 20.25 -6.16 -3.82
C HIS A 123 20.52 -6.23 -5.33
N GLU A 124 19.48 -6.36 -6.16
CA GLU A 124 19.67 -6.40 -7.63
C GLU A 124 20.33 -5.13 -8.19
N ARG A 125 19.99 -3.94 -7.71
CA ARG A 125 20.65 -2.69 -8.17
C ARG A 125 22.09 -2.58 -7.69
N ARG A 126 22.43 -3.08 -6.49
CA ARG A 126 23.80 -3.01 -5.96
C ARG A 126 24.73 -4.05 -6.60
N PHE A 127 24.19 -5.17 -7.08
CA PHE A 127 24.95 -6.20 -7.81
C PHE A 127 24.92 -6.03 -9.34
N GLY A 128 23.89 -5.40 -9.91
CA GLY A 128 23.80 -5.08 -11.35
C GLY A 128 24.48 -3.78 -11.77
N ALA A 129 24.72 -2.85 -10.82
CA ALA A 129 25.49 -1.62 -11.05
C ALA A 129 26.90 -1.66 -10.42
N GLY A 130 27.36 -2.85 -10.01
CA GLY A 130 28.74 -3.06 -9.63
C GLY A 130 29.61 -3.08 -10.88
N GLN A 131 30.44 -2.06 -11.06
CA GLN A 131 31.51 -2.07 -12.04
C GLN A 131 32.34 -3.35 -11.82
N VAL A 132 32.20 -4.31 -12.73
CA VAL A 132 33.02 -5.52 -12.73
C VAL A 132 34.43 -5.06 -13.08
N VAL A 133 35.28 -4.90 -12.07
CA VAL A 133 36.70 -4.72 -12.28
C VAL A 133 37.23 -6.10 -12.62
N GLU A 134 37.45 -6.32 -13.91
CA GLU A 134 38.08 -7.53 -14.42
C GLU A 134 39.48 -7.62 -13.82
N GLY A 135 39.65 -8.57 -12.89
CA GLY A 135 40.94 -8.86 -12.32
C GLY A 135 41.76 -9.62 -13.35
N GLU A 136 42.71 -8.94 -13.98
CA GLU A 136 43.74 -9.60 -14.78
C GLU A 136 44.67 -10.34 -13.82
N VAL A 137 44.65 -11.67 -13.88
CA VAL A 137 45.59 -12.51 -13.14
C VAL A 137 46.90 -12.49 -13.91
N VAL A 138 47.78 -11.57 -13.53
CA VAL A 138 49.17 -11.57 -13.99
C VAL A 138 49.88 -12.67 -13.21
N ASP A 139 50.16 -13.80 -13.85
CA ASP A 139 51.11 -14.76 -13.32
C ASP A 139 52.49 -14.09 -13.29
N VAL A 140 52.95 -13.80 -12.08
CA VAL A 140 54.24 -13.15 -11.85
C VAL A 140 55.32 -14.24 -11.89
N ASP A 141 55.76 -14.58 -13.10
CA ASP A 141 56.87 -15.51 -13.33
C ASP A 141 58.25 -14.88 -13.00
N GLU A 142 58.31 -13.56 -12.81
CA GLU A 142 59.54 -12.85 -12.44
C GLU A 142 59.54 -12.46 -10.95
N PRO A 143 60.62 -12.75 -10.19
CA PRO A 143 60.68 -12.40 -8.78
C PRO A 143 60.53 -10.89 -8.59
N VAL A 144 59.55 -10.49 -7.78
CA VAL A 144 59.32 -9.09 -7.41
C VAL A 144 60.56 -8.55 -6.72
N VAL A 145 61.32 -7.70 -7.42
CA VAL A 145 62.47 -7.00 -6.84
C VAL A 145 61.94 -5.86 -5.99
N VAL A 146 61.86 -6.10 -4.67
CA VAL A 146 61.59 -5.06 -3.68
C VAL A 146 62.83 -4.19 -3.55
N ILE A 147 62.85 -3.06 -4.26
CA ILE A 147 63.91 -2.06 -4.08
C ILE A 147 63.61 -1.29 -2.78
N ASP A 148 64.43 -1.52 -1.76
CA ASP A 148 64.39 -0.76 -0.51
C ASP A 148 64.80 0.69 -0.78
N ARG A 149 63.98 1.64 -0.33
CA ARG A 149 64.13 3.09 -0.53
C ARG A 149 65.21 3.67 0.40
N ARG A 150 66.29 2.93 0.64
CA ARG A 150 67.46 3.37 1.41
C ARG A 150 68.70 3.63 0.56
N GLU A 151 68.63 3.38 -0.74
CA GLU A 151 69.76 3.55 -1.67
C GLU A 151 69.60 4.72 -2.67
N LEU A 152 68.64 5.62 -2.46
CA LEU A 152 68.36 6.77 -3.35
C LEU A 152 68.81 8.14 -2.77
N THR A 153 69.82 8.15 -1.89
CA THR A 153 70.49 9.38 -1.41
C THR A 153 71.77 9.65 -2.15
#